data_AF-A0AAW0NN16-F1
#
_entry.id   AF-A0AAW0NN16-F1
#
_cell.length_a   1.000
_cell.length_b   1.000
_cell.length_c   1.000
_cell.angle_alpha   90.00
_cell.angle_beta   90.00
_cell.angle_gamma   90.00
#
_symmetry.space_group_name_H-M   'P 1'
#
loop_
_entity.id
_entity.type
_entity.pdbx_description
1 polymer ?
#
loop_
_entity_poly.entity_id
_entity_poly.type
_entity_poly.pdbx_seq_one_letter_code
_entity_poly.pdbx_strand_id
1 'polypeptide(L)'
;MLVPAFGRVEPRLSVLPPSREELAQGKATFMCLAHEGFPSDWSVWLKVSGGGVVGGEQSRSPAVLQKDGHYSWSSSLTLPRSSGGRGACL
;
A
#
# COMPACT_ATOMS: atom_id res chain seq x y z
N MET A 1 -16.53 8.06 -26.42
CA MET A 1 -15.18 7.56 -26.76
C MET A 1 -14.86 6.44 -25.79
N LEU A 2 -15.04 5.17 -26.20
CA LEU A 2 -14.70 4.02 -25.39
C LEU A 2 -13.21 3.75 -25.63
N VAL A 3 -12.36 4.07 -24.65
CA VAL A 3 -10.96 3.64 -24.69
C VAL A 3 -10.97 2.11 -24.68
N PRO A 4 -10.43 1.41 -25.70
CA PRO A 4 -10.17 -0.02 -25.54
C PRO A 4 -9.19 -0.11 -24.37
N ALA A 5 -9.52 -0.90 -23.34
CA ALA A 5 -8.64 -1.16 -22.22
C ALA A 5 -7.39 -1.88 -22.74
N PHE A 6 -6.42 -1.13 -23.24
CA PHE A 6 -5.08 -1.62 -23.53
C PHE A 6 -4.49 -2.10 -22.20
N GLY A 7 -4.55 -3.41 -21.95
CA GLY A 7 -3.79 -4.11 -20.93
C GLY A 7 -3.77 -3.47 -19.54
N ARG A 8 -4.93 -3.21 -18.92
CA ARG A 8 -4.93 -2.86 -17.49
C ARG A 8 -4.39 -4.06 -16.70
N VAL A 9 -3.30 -3.85 -15.99
CA VAL A 9 -2.68 -4.86 -15.11
C VAL A 9 -2.95 -4.44 -13.68
N GLU A 10 -3.64 -5.30 -12.94
CA GLU A 10 -3.85 -5.07 -11.51
C GLU A 10 -2.51 -5.16 -10.78
N PRO A 11 -2.15 -4.15 -9.97
CA PRO A 11 -0.90 -4.15 -9.23
C PRO A 11 -0.91 -5.30 -8.22
N ARG A 12 0.22 -5.97 -8.08
CA ARG A 12 0.46 -6.91 -7.00
C ARG A 12 0.68 -6.16 -5.69
N LEU A 13 -0.17 -6.44 -4.72
CA LEU A 13 -0.11 -5.83 -3.39
C LEU A 13 0.65 -6.75 -2.43
N SER A 14 1.58 -6.17 -1.67
CA SER A 14 2.35 -6.86 -0.64
C SER A 14 2.38 -5.99 0.60
N VAL A 15 1.86 -6.54 1.71
CA VAL A 15 1.93 -5.86 3.00
C VAL A 15 3.19 -6.31 3.74
N LEU A 16 3.97 -5.34 4.20
CA LEU A 16 5.14 -5.55 5.03
C LEU A 16 4.74 -5.29 6.49
N PRO A 17 5.01 -6.24 7.39
CA PRO A 17 4.69 -6.08 8.80
C PRO A 17 5.60 -5.04 9.46
N PRO A 18 5.15 -4.43 10.58
CA PRO A 18 5.98 -3.55 11.38
C PRO A 18 7.21 -4.28 11.91
N SER A 19 8.32 -3.55 12.07
CA SER A 19 9.54 -4.13 12.64
C SER A 19 9.34 -4.45 14.12
N ARG A 20 10.07 -5.45 14.60
CA ARG A 20 9.98 -5.88 16.00
C ARG A 20 10.51 -4.80 16.95
N GLU A 21 11.50 -4.04 16.50
CA GLU A 21 12.07 -2.90 17.21
C GLU A 21 11.04 -1.77 17.37
N GLU A 22 10.28 -1.48 16.32
CA GLU A 22 9.24 -0.46 16.35
C GLU A 22 8.07 -0.87 17.26
N LEU A 23 7.70 -2.16 17.22
CA LEU A 23 6.73 -2.74 18.17
C LEU A 23 7.23 -2.65 19.62
N ALA A 24 8.53 -2.79 19.86
CA ALA A 24 9.11 -2.60 21.19
C ALA A 24 9.02 -1.14 21.67
N GLN A 25 9.09 -0.18 20.74
CA GLN A 25 8.92 1.26 21.00
C GLN A 25 7.45 1.69 21.13
N GLY A 26 6.50 0.77 21.01
CA GLY A 26 5.07 1.09 21.12
C GLY A 26 4.45 1.65 19.83
N LYS A 27 5.09 1.46 18.68
CA LYS A 27 4.60 1.88 17.36
C LYS A 27 4.45 0.66 16.43
N ALA A 28 3.63 0.80 15.40
CA ALA A 28 3.40 -0.23 14.39
C ALA A 28 3.19 0.44 13.03
N THR A 29 4.19 0.39 12.18
CA THR A 29 4.19 0.88 10.80
C THR A 29 3.92 -0.26 9.85
N PHE A 30 2.78 -0.22 9.18
CA PHE A 30 2.46 -1.11 8.08
C PHE A 30 2.88 -0.44 6.77
N MET A 31 3.49 -1.19 5.87
CA MET A 31 3.83 -0.68 4.54
C MET A 31 3.17 -1.55 3.48
N CYS A 32 2.41 -0.92 2.59
CA CYS A 32 1.93 -1.52 1.37
C CYS A 32 2.90 -1.25 0.24
N LEU A 33 3.39 -2.31 -0.41
CA LEU A 33 4.08 -2.23 -1.68
C LEU A 33 3.12 -2.70 -2.77
N ALA A 34 2.92 -1.85 -3.76
CA ALA A 34 2.12 -2.17 -4.92
C ALA A 34 2.99 -2.04 -6.17
N HIS A 35 3.09 -3.11 -6.95
CA HIS A 35 4.04 -3.22 -8.06
C HIS A 35 3.40 -3.94 -9.25
N GLU A 36 4.04 -3.86 -10.42
CA GLU A 36 3.55 -4.51 -11.64
C GLU A 36 2.16 -4.00 -12.11
N GLY A 37 1.76 -2.77 -11.75
CA GLY A 37 0.45 -2.21 -12.13
C GLY A 37 0.49 -1.33 -13.39
N PHE A 38 -0.55 -1.34 -14.21
CA PHE A 38 -0.66 -0.42 -15.37
C PHE A 38 -2.13 -0.08 -15.67
N PRO A 39 -2.50 1.19 -16.00
CA PRO A 39 -1.68 2.42 -15.98
C PRO A 39 -1.37 2.87 -14.53
N SER A 40 -0.94 4.11 -14.26
CA SER A 40 -0.61 4.58 -12.91
C SER A 40 -1.81 5.03 -12.05
N ASP A 41 -3.03 4.93 -12.58
CA ASP A 41 -4.28 5.49 -12.03
C ASP A 41 -4.96 4.63 -10.95
N TRP A 42 -4.31 3.55 -10.51
CA TRP A 42 -4.85 2.65 -9.49
C TRP A 42 -4.75 3.24 -8.08
N SER A 43 -5.70 2.83 -7.24
CA SER A 43 -5.82 3.23 -5.83
C SER A 43 -5.67 2.02 -4.94
N VAL A 44 -4.88 2.11 -3.87
CA VAL A 44 -4.77 1.05 -2.85
C VAL A 44 -5.12 1.64 -1.51
N TRP A 45 -5.85 0.85 -0.74
CA TRP A 45 -6.36 1.19 0.58
C TRP A 45 -5.65 0.34 1.61
N LEU A 46 -5.31 0.96 2.75
CA LEU A 46 -4.78 0.21 3.89
C LEU A 46 -5.88 -0.01 4.92
N LYS A 47 -6.14 -1.28 5.22
CA LYS A 47 -7.07 -1.69 6.27
C LYS A 47 -6.27 -2.28 7.42
N VAL A 48 -6.43 -1.73 8.63
CA VAL A 48 -5.80 -2.29 9.83
C VAL A 48 -6.90 -2.91 10.69
N SER A 49 -6.76 -4.20 11.00
CA SER A 49 -7.77 -4.93 11.78
C SER A 49 -7.81 -4.40 13.22
N GLY A 50 -8.79 -3.56 13.56
CA GLY A 50 -8.89 -2.90 14.88
C GLY A 50 -8.79 -1.37 14.82
N GLY A 51 -8.40 -0.82 13.66
CA GLY A 51 -8.62 0.57 13.26
C GLY A 51 -9.56 0.62 12.06
N GLY A 52 -10.08 1.78 11.71
CA GLY A 52 -10.93 1.92 10.50
C GLY A 52 -10.21 1.53 9.21
N VAL A 53 -10.95 1.53 8.09
CA VAL A 53 -10.31 1.61 6.77
C VAL A 53 -9.65 2.98 6.71
N VAL A 54 -8.31 3.02 6.71
CA VAL A 54 -7.60 4.29 6.58
C VAL A 54 -7.50 4.58 5.09
N GLY A 55 -8.47 5.36 4.64
CA GLY A 55 -8.56 5.80 3.28
C GLY A 55 -7.66 6.98 3.02
N GLY A 56 -6.64 6.77 2.18
CA GLY A 56 -5.80 7.84 1.69
C GLY A 56 -4.57 8.12 2.56
N GLU A 57 -3.42 7.77 1.99
CA GLU A 57 -2.24 8.64 1.92
C GLU A 57 -1.78 9.31 3.23
N GLN A 58 -1.19 8.52 4.15
CA GLN A 58 -0.35 9.10 5.21
C GLN A 58 1.04 9.45 4.66
N SER A 59 1.61 8.57 3.82
CA SER A 59 2.82 8.81 3.03
C SER A 59 2.80 7.84 1.85
N ARG A 60 2.52 8.33 0.64
CA ARG A 60 2.57 7.55 -0.61
C ARG A 60 3.78 8.01 -1.41
N SER A 61 4.60 7.08 -1.84
CA SER A 61 5.68 7.39 -2.79
C SER A 61 5.08 7.63 -4.18
N PRO A 62 5.66 8.53 -4.99
CA PRO A 62 5.22 8.74 -6.36
C PRO A 62 5.26 7.43 -7.14
N ALA A 63 4.28 7.19 -8.02
CA ALA A 63 4.27 6.02 -8.89
C ALA A 63 5.48 6.08 -9.84
N VAL A 64 6.37 5.09 -9.73
CA VAL A 64 7.58 5.00 -10.54
C VAL A 64 7.34 3.96 -11.63
N LEU A 65 7.52 4.38 -12.89
CA LEU A 65 7.55 3.46 -14.03
C LEU A 65 8.85 2.63 -13.98
N GLN A 66 8.69 1.32 -13.87
CA GLN A 66 9.76 0.35 -13.82
C GLN A 66 10.21 -0.06 -15.23
N LYS A 67 11.35 -0.77 -15.31
CA LYS A 67 11.96 -1.19 -16.58
C LYS A 67 11.12 -2.20 -17.37
N ASP A 68 10.25 -2.93 -16.68
CA ASP A 68 9.30 -3.88 -17.24
C ASP A 68 8.05 -3.22 -17.86
N GLY A 69 7.94 -1.88 -17.78
CA GLY A 69 6.83 -1.12 -18.31
C GLY A 69 5.64 -0.97 -17.36
N HIS A 70 5.76 -1.44 -16.11
CA HIS A 70 4.71 -1.30 -15.10
C HIS A 70 5.05 -0.25 -14.05
N TYR A 71 4.02 0.28 -13.39
CA TYR A 71 4.13 1.21 -12.29
C TYR A 71 4.22 0.48 -10.95
N SER A 72 5.05 1.03 -10.07
CA SER A 72 5.14 0.62 -8.68
C SER A 72 5.09 1.82 -7.75
N TRP A 73 4.44 1.68 -6.59
CA TRP A 73 4.53 2.61 -5.48
C TRP A 73 4.38 1.91 -4.13
N SER A 74 4.72 2.64 -3.07
CA SER A 74 4.60 2.18 -1.70
C SER A 74 3.86 3.19 -0.83
N SER A 75 3.03 2.72 0.10
CA SER A 75 2.44 3.57 1.14
C SER A 75 2.69 3.00 2.52
N SER A 76 3.07 3.86 3.46
CA SER A 76 3.28 3.50 4.85
C SER A 76 2.25 4.16 5.76
N LEU A 77 1.86 3.43 6.81
CA LEU A 77 0.93 3.88 7.84
C LEU A 77 1.49 3.51 9.21
N THR A 78 1.85 4.51 10.00
CA THR A 78 2.30 4.34 11.38
C THR A 78 1.14 4.51 12.35
N LEU A 79 0.90 3.49 13.16
CA LEU A 79 -0.11 3.48 14.21
C LEU A 79 0.53 3.20 15.58
N PRO A 80 -0.12 3.59 16.69
CA PRO A 80 0.31 3.16 18.02
C PRO A 80 0.10 1.65 18.19
N ARG A 81 0.98 0.98 18.96
CA ARG A 81 0.94 -0.48 19.20
C ARG A 81 -0.39 -0.97 19.79
N SER A 82 -1.14 -0.11 20.47
CA SER A 82 -2.49 -0.42 20.96
C SER A 82 -3.46 -0.82 19.84
N SER A 83 -3.20 -0.41 18.60
CA SER A 83 -4.01 -0.76 17.44
C SER A 83 -3.80 -2.19 16.93
N GLY A 84 -2.76 -2.90 17.42
CA GLY A 84 -2.62 -4.38 17.49
C GLY A 84 -3.06 -5.24 16.30
N GLY A 85 -3.19 -4.65 15.11
CA GLY A 85 -3.99 -5.20 14.04
C GLY A 85 -3.17 -5.78 12.91
N ARG A 86 -3.68 -6.81 12.24
CA ARG A 86 -3.16 -7.19 10.92
C ARG A 86 -3.51 -6.09 9.92
N GLY A 87 -2.51 -5.51 9.28
CA GLY A 87 -2.68 -4.64 8.11
C GLY A 87 -2.92 -5.46 6.84
N ALA A 88 -3.82 -5.01 5.98
CA ALA A 88 -4.08 -5.56 4.66
C ALA A 88 -4.16 -4.42 3.64
N CYS A 89 -3.64 -4.66 2.45
CA CYS A 89 -3.81 -3.77 1.30
C CYS A 89 -5.00 -4.25 0.47
N LEU A 90 -5.87 -3.32 0.05
CA LEU A 90 -7.06 -3.57 -0.75
C LEU A 90 -7.08 -2.70 -2.00
#